data_AF-A0A7C2U2I6-F1
#
_entry.id   AF-A0A7C2U2I6-F1
#
_cell.length_a   1.000
_cell.length_b   1.000
_cell.length_c   1.000
_cell.angle_alpha   90.00
_cell.angle_beta   90.00
_cell.angle_gamma   90.00
#
_symmetry.space_group_name_H-M   'P 1'
#
loop_
_entity.id
_entity.type
_entity.pdbx_description
1 polymer ?
#
loop_
_entity_poly.entity_id
_entity_poly.type
_entity_poly.pdbx_seq_one_letter_code
_entity_poly.pdbx_strand_id
1 'polypeptide(L)'
;MGHVRRGAPGPGAEPVPADILRFRPEWLEGVDAVVHLAGLSNDPMAAFSPSLNYVLNAAGTAVVAQACREAGIRRFVFSSTCSVCGAAAQRAQLSLVHCLRRAGAGLPTPAHHA
;
A
#
# COMPACT_ATOMS: atom_id res chain seq x y z
N MET A 1 2.54 29.97 3.07
CA MET A 1 1.67 28.88 3.53
C MET A 1 0.63 28.65 2.43
N GLY A 2 0.91 27.73 1.50
CA GLY A 2 0.06 27.53 0.32
C GLY A 2 -1.15 26.68 0.66
N HIS A 3 -2.36 27.21 0.46
CA HIS A 3 -3.57 26.40 0.51
C HIS A 3 -3.52 25.39 -0.64
N VAL A 4 -3.30 24.11 -0.32
CA VAL A 4 -3.54 23.02 -1.27
C VAL A 4 -5.03 23.05 -1.59
N ARG A 5 -5.37 23.51 -2.81
CA ARG A 5 -6.74 23.40 -3.30
C ARG A 5 -7.01 21.94 -3.61
N ARG A 6 -7.93 21.32 -2.87
CA ARG A 6 -8.50 20.04 -3.28
C ARG A 6 -9.25 20.29 -4.58
N GLY A 7 -8.80 19.68 -5.67
CA GLY A 7 -9.60 19.66 -6.90
C GLY A 7 -10.95 19.00 -6.61
N ALA A 8 -12.00 19.44 -7.31
CA ALA A 8 -13.29 18.77 -7.22
C ALA A 8 -13.12 17.29 -7.66
N PRO A 9 -13.73 16.32 -6.95
CA PRO A 9 -13.72 14.94 -7.39
C PRO A 9 -14.30 14.84 -8.82
N GLY A 10 -13.77 13.90 -9.60
CA GLY A 10 -14.38 13.57 -10.89
C GLY A 10 -15.82 13.04 -10.72
N PRO A 11 -16.63 13.05 -11.79
CA PRO A 11 -17.96 12.47 -11.75
C PRO A 11 -17.91 10.99 -11.31
N GLY A 12 -18.74 10.64 -10.33
CA GLY A 12 -18.78 9.29 -9.74
C GLY A 12 -17.80 9.03 -8.59
N ALA A 13 -17.01 10.03 -8.17
CA ALA A 13 -16.14 9.91 -7.01
C ALA A 13 -16.76 10.54 -5.76
N GLU A 14 -16.78 9.78 -4.66
CA GLU A 14 -17.23 10.25 -3.34
C GLU A 14 -16.01 10.56 -2.44
N PRO A 15 -15.75 11.83 -2.09
CA PRO A 15 -14.65 12.17 -1.20
C PRO A 15 -15.03 11.95 0.26
N VAL A 16 -14.26 11.10 0.95
CA VAL A 16 -14.42 10.86 2.40
C VAL A 16 -13.26 11.51 3.17
N PRO A 17 -13.48 12.52 4.02
CA PRO A 17 -12.47 13.02 4.94
C PRO A 17 -12.14 11.93 5.98
N ALA A 18 -10.94 11.35 5.88
CA ALA A 18 -10.56 10.14 6.62
C ALA A 18 -9.07 10.09 6.95
N ASP A 19 -8.73 9.24 7.92
CA ASP A 19 -7.37 8.85 8.31
C ASP A 19 -7.27 7.32 8.30
N ILE A 20 -6.25 6.78 7.63
CA ILE A 20 -6.01 5.34 7.53
C ILE A 20 -5.69 4.69 8.87
N LEU A 21 -5.20 5.45 9.86
CA LEU A 21 -4.98 4.95 11.23
C LEU A 21 -6.29 4.81 12.02
N ARG A 22 -7.38 5.41 11.54
CA ARG A 22 -8.74 5.32 12.10
C ARG A 22 -9.68 4.73 11.05
N PHE A 23 -9.22 3.68 10.38
CA PHE A 23 -9.96 3.05 9.29
C PHE A 23 -11.30 2.50 9.76
N ARG A 24 -12.34 2.72 8.95
CA ARG A 24 -13.70 2.24 9.21
C ARG A 24 -14.10 1.19 8.18
N PRO A 25 -14.52 -0.03 8.59
CA PRO A 25 -14.93 -1.08 7.67
C PRO A 25 -16.03 -0.67 6.69
N GLU A 26 -16.94 0.21 7.11
CA GLU A 26 -18.03 0.74 6.27
C GLU A 26 -17.54 1.40 4.97
N TRP A 27 -16.30 1.91 4.93
CA TRP A 27 -15.71 2.48 3.72
C TRP A 27 -15.43 1.45 2.62
N LEU A 28 -15.54 0.15 2.93
CA LEU A 28 -15.35 -0.95 1.98
C LEU A 28 -16.68 -1.52 1.47
N GLU A 29 -17.83 -1.02 1.93
CA GLU A 29 -19.13 -1.48 1.45
C GLU A 29 -19.29 -1.22 -0.05
N GLY A 30 -19.57 -2.28 -0.82
CA GLY A 30 -19.71 -2.19 -2.27
C GLY A 30 -18.39 -1.96 -3.04
N VAL A 31 -17.24 -2.01 -2.37
CA VAL A 31 -15.93 -1.85 -3.03
C VAL A 31 -15.44 -3.20 -3.59
N ASP A 32 -14.97 -3.21 -4.85
CA ASP A 32 -14.41 -4.41 -5.48
C ASP A 32 -12.88 -4.53 -5.38
N ALA A 33 -12.21 -3.37 -5.24
CA ALA A 33 -10.77 -3.24 -5.25
C ALA A 33 -10.33 -1.96 -4.53
N VAL A 34 -9.16 -2.00 -3.90
CA VAL A 34 -8.57 -0.84 -3.21
C VAL A 34 -7.24 -0.48 -3.83
N VAL A 35 -7.06 0.82 -4.13
CA VAL A 35 -5.78 1.41 -4.55
C VAL A 35 -5.28 2.30 -3.41
N HIS A 36 -4.26 1.82 -2.70
CA HIS A 36 -3.71 2.51 -1.54
C HIS A 36 -2.57 3.44 -1.96
N LEU A 37 -2.89 4.74 -1.99
CA LEU A 37 -1.96 5.83 -2.31
C LEU A 37 -1.57 6.65 -1.07
N ALA A 38 -2.14 6.33 0.10
CA ALA A 38 -1.84 7.05 1.33
C ALA A 38 -0.43 6.68 1.84
N GLY A 39 0.34 7.68 2.22
CA GLY A 39 1.68 7.51 2.75
C GLY A 39 2.36 8.86 2.94
N LEU A 40 3.32 8.90 3.86
CA LEU A 40 4.26 10.01 3.94
C LEU A 40 5.31 9.87 2.85
N SER A 41 5.44 10.91 2.04
CA SER A 41 6.55 11.05 1.12
C SER A 41 7.89 10.93 1.86
N ASN A 42 8.84 10.33 1.15
CA ASN A 42 10.18 9.96 1.61
C ASN A 42 11.16 11.15 1.69
N ASP A 43 10.74 12.38 1.36
CA ASP A 43 11.53 13.62 1.41
C ASP A 43 10.99 14.64 2.43
N PRO A 44 11.83 15.56 2.95
CA PRO A 44 12.72 15.34 4.11
C PRO A 44 12.01 14.84 5.38
N MET A 45 10.69 14.66 5.34
CA MET A 45 9.85 14.20 6.45
C MET A 45 10.20 12.79 6.93
N ALA A 46 10.66 11.90 6.06
CA ALA A 46 11.11 10.57 6.46
C ALA A 46 12.36 10.62 7.36
N ALA A 47 13.30 11.52 7.08
CA ALA A 47 14.46 11.74 7.93
C ALA A 47 14.09 12.50 9.21
N PHE A 48 13.11 13.41 9.13
CA PHE A 48 12.66 14.21 10.26
C PHE A 48 11.99 13.37 11.36
N SER A 49 11.17 12.38 10.99
CA SER A 49 10.56 11.46 11.94
C SER A 49 10.46 10.04 11.38
N PRO A 50 11.47 9.20 11.63
CA PRO A 50 11.45 7.79 11.23
C PRO A 50 10.27 7.03 11.84
N SER A 51 9.90 7.36 13.08
CA SER A 51 8.76 6.75 13.77
C SER A 51 7.44 7.06 13.07
N LEU A 52 7.22 8.33 12.68
CA LEU A 52 6.00 8.71 11.96
C LEU A 52 5.96 8.09 10.55
N ASN A 53 7.11 8.00 9.89
CA ASN A 53 7.23 7.30 8.61
C ASN A 53 6.81 5.84 8.74
N TYR A 54 7.33 5.12 9.73
CA TYR A 54 6.94 3.73 9.98
C TYR A 54 5.44 3.61 10.29
N VAL A 55 4.92 4.46 11.18
CA VAL A 55 3.50 4.43 11.55
C VAL A 55 2.61 4.61 10.33
N LEU A 56 2.88 5.57 9.45
CA LEU A 56 2.00 5.84 8.33
C LEU A 56 2.24 4.90 7.14
N ASN A 57 3.49 4.63 6.79
CA ASN A 57 3.82 3.86 5.58
C ASN A 57 3.77 2.34 5.78
N ALA A 58 4.08 1.85 6.99
CA ALA A 58 4.05 0.41 7.29
C ALA A 58 2.81 0.03 8.09
N ALA A 59 2.63 0.60 9.29
CA ALA A 59 1.53 0.21 10.16
C ALA A 59 0.17 0.64 9.59
N GLY A 60 0.06 1.86 9.06
CA GLY A 60 -1.16 2.36 8.40
C GLY A 60 -1.55 1.54 7.19
N THR A 61 -0.59 1.18 6.34
CA THR A 61 -0.82 0.25 5.22
C THR A 61 -1.35 -1.10 5.70
N ALA A 62 -0.78 -1.65 6.78
CA ALA A 62 -1.22 -2.93 7.35
C ALA A 62 -2.67 -2.86 7.87
N VAL A 63 -3.08 -1.75 8.50
CA VAL A 63 -4.47 -1.53 8.93
C VAL A 63 -5.43 -1.62 7.73
N VAL A 64 -5.13 -0.93 6.63
CA VAL A 64 -6.00 -0.95 5.45
C VAL A 64 -6.02 -2.33 4.80
N ALA A 65 -4.86 -2.98 4.64
CA ALA A 65 -4.77 -4.31 4.06
C ALA A 65 -5.51 -5.37 4.90
N GLN A 66 -5.49 -5.23 6.24
CA GLN A 66 -6.27 -6.06 7.16
C GLN A 66 -7.76 -5.87 6.92
N ALA A 67 -8.25 -4.64 6.93
CA ALA A 67 -9.65 -4.33 6.72
C ALA A 67 -10.15 -4.84 5.36
N CYS A 68 -9.34 -4.68 4.30
CA CYS A 68 -9.63 -5.24 2.98
C CYS A 68 -9.80 -6.76 3.01
N ARG A 69 -8.90 -7.46 3.72
CA ARG A 69 -8.97 -8.91 3.85
C ARG A 69 -10.22 -9.36 4.61
N GLU A 70 -10.57 -8.68 5.69
CA GLU A 70 -11.75 -8.96 6.50
C GLU A 70 -13.06 -8.70 5.74
N ALA A 71 -13.08 -7.66 4.89
CA ALA A 71 -14.20 -7.35 4.00
C ALA A 71 -14.28 -8.24 2.74
N GLY A 72 -13.34 -9.17 2.53
CA GLY A 72 -13.33 -10.06 1.37
C GLY A 72 -12.84 -9.42 0.06
N ILE A 73 -12.19 -8.26 0.13
CA ILE A 73 -11.60 -7.58 -1.03
C ILE A 73 -10.44 -8.40 -1.58
N ARG A 74 -10.55 -8.82 -2.85
CA ARG A 74 -9.53 -9.69 -3.49
C ARG A 74 -8.42 -8.92 -4.20
N ARG A 75 -8.59 -7.62 -4.43
CA ARG A 75 -7.63 -6.78 -5.16
C ARG A 75 -7.21 -5.59 -4.30
N PHE A 76 -5.95 -5.60 -3.88
CA PHE A 76 -5.33 -4.51 -3.15
C PHE A 76 -4.05 -4.10 -3.88
N VAL A 77 -3.99 -2.85 -4.35
CA VAL A 77 -2.84 -2.27 -5.06
C VAL A 77 -2.17 -1.26 -4.13
N PHE A 78 -0.91 -1.52 -3.78
CA PHE A 78 -0.11 -0.64 -2.93
C PHE A 78 0.87 0.17 -3.76
N SER A 79 0.89 1.49 -3.60
CA SER A 79 1.90 2.35 -4.20
C SER A 79 3.17 2.36 -3.35
N SER A 80 4.16 1.56 -3.78
CA SER A 80 5.50 1.55 -3.16
C SER A 80 6.43 2.55 -3.85
N THR A 81 7.52 2.93 -3.16
CA THR A 81 8.53 3.86 -3.66
C THR A 81 9.84 3.16 -3.99
N CYS A 82 10.54 3.60 -5.03
CA CYS A 82 11.87 3.09 -5.39
C CYS A 82 12.94 3.31 -4.31
N SER A 83 12.74 4.21 -3.35
CA SER A 83 13.66 4.41 -2.22
C SER A 83 13.70 3.24 -1.23
N VAL A 84 12.70 2.34 -1.23
CA VAL A 84 12.71 1.10 -0.43
C VAL A 84 13.78 0.14 -0.95
N CYS A 85 14.08 0.25 -2.23
CA CYS A 85 15.13 -0.47 -2.91
C CYS A 85 16.44 0.32 -2.75
N GLY A 86 17.18 0.06 -1.67
CA GLY A 86 18.60 0.43 -1.64
C GLY A 86 19.33 -0.11 -2.88
N ALA A 87 20.58 0.31 -3.12
CA ALA A 87 21.38 0.08 -4.34
C ALA A 87 21.37 -1.36 -4.94
N ALA A 88 20.90 -2.36 -4.21
CA ALA A 88 20.71 -3.74 -4.66
C ALA A 88 19.47 -4.00 -5.55
N ALA A 89 18.44 -3.13 -5.55
CA ALA A 89 17.14 -3.49 -6.17
C ALA A 89 16.80 -2.76 -7.49
N GLN A 90 17.77 -2.09 -8.11
CA GLN A 90 17.64 -1.56 -9.47
C GLN A 90 17.58 -2.66 -10.56
N ARG A 91 17.81 -3.94 -10.18
CA ARG A 91 17.73 -5.11 -11.08
C ARG A 91 16.42 -5.90 -10.98
N ALA A 92 15.54 -5.63 -10.01
CA ALA A 92 14.37 -6.46 -9.72
C ALA A 92 13.01 -5.81 -10.10
N GLN A 93 13.02 -4.62 -10.71
CA GLN A 93 11.81 -3.86 -11.05
C GLN A 93 10.89 -4.52 -12.11
N LEU A 94 11.24 -5.71 -12.62
CA LEU A 94 10.49 -6.38 -13.68
C LEU A 94 9.48 -7.45 -13.19
N SER A 95 9.29 -7.69 -11.89
CA SER A 95 8.38 -8.78 -11.43
C SER A 95 7.25 -8.42 -10.46
N LEU A 96 7.01 -7.13 -10.18
CA LEU A 96 5.97 -6.73 -9.20
C LEU A 96 4.55 -6.68 -9.82
N VAL A 97 4.19 -7.78 -10.51
CA VAL A 97 2.80 -8.24 -10.69
C VAL A 97 2.67 -9.55 -9.89
N HIS A 98 2.91 -9.50 -8.59
CA HIS A 98 2.55 -10.60 -7.69
C HIS A 98 1.15 -10.34 -7.14
N CYS A 99 0.16 -10.68 -7.97
CA CYS A 99 -1.18 -11.00 -7.52
C CYS A 99 -1.05 -12.10 -6.44
N LEU A 100 -1.68 -11.93 -5.28
CA LEU A 100 -1.68 -12.89 -4.17
C LEU A 100 -2.33 -14.23 -4.58
N ARG A 101 -1.61 -15.04 -5.36
CA ARG A 101 -1.82 -16.48 -5.50
C ARG A 101 -0.79 -17.19 -4.65
N ARG A 102 -1.13 -17.42 -3.38
CA ARG A 102 -0.65 -18.60 -2.64
C ARG A 102 -1.77 -19.16 -1.78
N ALA A 103 -2.69 -19.84 -2.45
CA ALA A 103 -3.36 -21.00 -1.89
C ALA A 103 -2.97 -22.19 -2.79
N GLY A 104 -2.06 -23.03 -2.30
CA GLY A 104 -1.78 -24.38 -2.84
C GLY A 104 -0.88 -24.47 -4.07
N ALA A 105 0.44 -24.46 -3.89
CA ALA A 105 1.37 -25.21 -4.74
C ALA A 105 2.71 -25.37 -4.00
N GLY A 106 3.15 -26.61 -3.82
CA GLY A 106 4.37 -26.97 -3.10
C GLY A 106 5.63 -26.32 -3.67
N LEU A 107 6.54 -25.92 -2.79
CA LEU A 107 7.87 -25.45 -3.17
C LEU A 107 8.77 -26.66 -3.50
N PRO A 108 9.47 -26.67 -4.65
CA PRO A 108 10.58 -27.60 -4.84
C PRO A 108 11.78 -27.17 -3.97
N THR A 109 12.43 -28.15 -3.36
CA THR A 109 13.69 -27.99 -2.62
C THR A 109 14.82 -27.58 -3.57
N PRO A 110 15.72 -26.65 -3.18
CA PRO A 110 16.85 -26.27 -4.02
C PRO A 110 17.88 -27.40 -4.08
N ALA A 111 18.20 -27.87 -5.29
CA ALA A 111 19.34 -28.74 -5.52
C ALA A 111 20.62 -27.91 -5.51
N HIS A 112 21.53 -28.21 -4.59
CA HIS A 112 22.91 -27.72 -4.63
C HIS A 112 23.65 -28.33 -5.82
N HIS A 113 24.40 -27.49 -6.53
CA HIS A 113 25.40 -27.91 -7.50
C HIS A 113 26.51 -28.72 -6.83
N ALA A 114 26.78 -29.90 -7.41
CA ALA A 114 28.10 -30.49 -7.58
C ALA A 114 28.14 -31.07 -9.00
#